data_AF-A0A835V1Q5-F1
#
_entry.id   AF-A0A835V1Q5-F1
#
_cell.length_a   1.000
_cell.length_b   1.000
_cell.length_c   1.000
_cell.angle_alpha   90.00
_cell.angle_beta   90.00
_cell.angle_gamma   90.00
#
_symmetry.space_group_name_H-M   'P 1'
#
loop_
_entity.id
_entity.type
_entity.pdbx_description
1 polymer ?
#
loop_
_entity_poly.entity_id
_entity_poly.type
_entity_poly.pdbx_seq_one_letter_code
_entity_poly.pdbx_strand_id
1 'polypeptide(L)'
;MGNCQASDAAKVVIQQADGRVQRLYWSTSAGEIMRSNPDHYVAVVTMYISGDPRGSSTGAGGSLRVTRLRILKQKDILIVGQVYRMVTQQEVRKALQARKQGRMRKAQAEMMKRQHKQRLQRSERGRRRSSHQWHPSLQSISELEADGSFK
;
A
#
# COMPACT_ATOMS: atom_id res chain seq x y z
N MET A 1 -7.50 -46.18 12.15
CA MET A 1 -7.18 -46.15 10.72
C MET A 1 -7.03 -44.68 10.31
N GLY A 2 -5.80 -44.18 10.25
CA GLY A 2 -5.54 -42.76 9.96
C GLY A 2 -5.55 -42.50 8.46
N ASN A 3 -6.39 -41.58 8.00
CA ASN A 3 -6.44 -41.15 6.61
C ASN A 3 -5.18 -40.36 6.27
N CYS A 4 -4.24 -40.99 5.57
CA CYS A 4 -3.08 -40.32 5.00
C CYS A 4 -3.51 -39.42 3.82
N GLN A 5 -3.94 -38.19 4.11
CA GLN A 5 -4.05 -37.11 3.11
C GLN A 5 -2.66 -36.56 2.66
N ALA A 6 -1.58 -37.29 2.94
CA ALA A 6 -0.20 -36.89 2.67
C ALA A 6 0.15 -36.77 1.18
N SER A 7 -0.72 -37.21 0.27
CA SER A 7 -0.45 -37.20 -1.18
C SER A 7 -0.62 -35.82 -1.83
N ASP A 8 -1.34 -34.87 -1.22
CA ASP A 8 -1.54 -33.53 -1.81
C ASP A 8 -0.38 -32.56 -1.55
N ALA A 9 0.53 -32.90 -0.63
CA ALA A 9 1.72 -32.11 -0.33
C ALA A 9 2.78 -32.17 -1.45
N ALA A 10 2.75 -33.19 -2.31
CA ALA A 10 3.74 -33.44 -3.34
C ALA A 10 3.30 -32.98 -4.75
N LYS A 11 2.59 -31.85 -4.87
CA LYS A 11 2.10 -31.36 -6.18
C LYS A 11 2.47 -29.90 -6.43
N VAL A 12 2.80 -29.59 -7.68
CA VAL A 12 2.83 -28.22 -8.20
C VAL A 12 1.42 -27.88 -8.68
N VAL A 13 0.81 -26.83 -8.14
CA VAL A 13 -0.54 -26.39 -8.52
C VAL A 13 -0.44 -25.12 -9.34
N ILE A 14 -0.90 -25.15 -10.59
CA ILE A 14 -0.95 -23.98 -11.48
C ILE A 14 -2.40 -23.60 -11.72
N GLN A 15 -2.81 -22.45 -11.19
CA GLN A 15 -4.12 -21.86 -11.43
C GLN A 15 -4.12 -21.11 -12.76
N GLN A 16 -5.10 -21.43 -13.59
CA GLN A 16 -5.33 -20.80 -14.88
C GLN A 16 -6.34 -19.65 -14.75
N ALA A 17 -6.32 -18.72 -15.69
CA ALA A 17 -7.24 -17.57 -15.69
C ALA A 17 -8.70 -17.98 -15.92
N ASP A 18 -8.93 -19.13 -16.57
CA ASP A 18 -10.25 -19.72 -16.84
C ASP A 18 -10.81 -20.54 -15.66
N GLY A 19 -10.11 -20.54 -14.52
CA GLY A 19 -10.49 -21.30 -13.32
C GLY A 19 -10.00 -22.76 -13.34
N ARG A 20 -9.34 -23.22 -14.42
CA ARG A 20 -8.74 -24.56 -14.43
C ARG A 20 -7.54 -24.61 -13.49
N VAL A 21 -7.33 -25.79 -12.93
CA VAL A 21 -6.18 -26.06 -12.06
C VAL A 21 -5.39 -27.20 -12.65
N GLN A 22 -4.16 -26.92 -13.06
CA GLN A 22 -3.22 -27.93 -13.52
C GLN A 22 -2.38 -28.41 -12.33
N ARG A 23 -2.27 -29.73 -12.16
CA ARG A 23 -1.45 -30.34 -11.11
C ARG A 23 -0.33 -31.13 -11.76
N LEU A 24 0.91 -30.82 -11.40
CA LEU A 24 2.10 -31.52 -11.88
C LEU A 24 2.77 -32.23 -10.70
N TYR A 25 3.32 -33.40 -10.97
CA TYR A 25 3.96 -34.27 -9.98
C TYR A 25 5.47 -34.37 -10.19
N TRP A 26 6.01 -33.60 -11.14
CA TRP A 26 7.42 -33.56 -11.50
C TRP A 26 7.94 -32.12 -11.48
N SER A 27 9.26 -31.99 -11.34
CA SER A 27 9.95 -30.71 -11.47
C SER A 27 9.85 -30.20 -12.90
N THR A 28 9.37 -28.97 -13.08
CA THR A 28 9.31 -28.29 -14.38
C THR A 28 9.82 -26.87 -14.25
N SER A 29 10.38 -26.34 -15.33
CA SER A 29 10.80 -24.94 -15.37
C SER A 29 9.63 -24.02 -15.72
N ALA A 30 9.62 -22.81 -15.18
CA ALA A 30 8.64 -21.80 -15.56
C ALA A 30 8.69 -21.53 -17.07
N GLY A 31 9.88 -21.57 -17.69
CA GLY A 31 10.05 -21.41 -19.13
C GLY A 31 9.35 -22.49 -19.96
N GLU A 32 9.32 -23.73 -19.48
CA GLU A 32 8.60 -24.83 -20.15
C GLU A 32 7.09 -24.62 -20.15
N ILE A 33 6.54 -24.19 -19.01
CA ILE A 33 5.14 -23.81 -18.90
C ILE A 33 4.82 -22.59 -19.78
N MET A 34 5.69 -21.57 -19.77
CA MET A 34 5.52 -20.36 -20.60
C MET A 34 5.58 -20.66 -22.10
N ARG A 35 6.39 -21.64 -22.55
CA ARG A 35 6.45 -22.03 -23.97
C ARG A 35 5.15 -22.62 -24.47
N SER A 36 4.50 -23.42 -23.63
CA SER A 36 3.22 -24.07 -23.96
C SER A 36 2.02 -23.10 -23.83
N ASN A 37 2.24 -21.93 -23.22
CA ASN A 37 1.21 -20.94 -22.94
C ASN A 37 1.69 -19.55 -23.38
N PRO A 38 1.66 -19.25 -24.69
CA PRO A 38 2.03 -17.93 -25.19
C PRO A 38 1.21 -16.84 -24.50
N ASP A 39 1.79 -15.65 -24.37
CA ASP A 39 1.22 -14.49 -23.68
C ASP A 39 0.96 -14.62 -22.17
N HIS A 40 1.44 -15.70 -21.55
CA HIS A 40 1.33 -15.92 -20.11
C HIS A 40 2.70 -16.00 -19.44
N TYR A 41 2.74 -15.50 -18.21
CA TYR A 41 3.82 -15.69 -17.26
C TYR A 41 3.36 -16.59 -16.14
N VAL A 42 4.29 -17.28 -15.49
CA VAL A 42 4.03 -18.01 -14.26
C VAL A 42 4.44 -17.14 -13.07
N ALA A 43 3.56 -17.04 -12.08
CA ALA A 43 3.84 -16.40 -10.81
C ALA A 43 3.69 -17.39 -9.66
N VAL A 44 4.55 -17.30 -8.65
CA VAL A 44 4.30 -17.95 -7.36
C VAL A 44 3.35 -17.08 -6.53
N VAL A 45 2.39 -17.74 -5.88
CA VAL A 45 1.35 -17.13 -5.04
C VAL A 45 1.77 -17.29 -3.57
N THR A 46 1.90 -16.19 -2.85
CA THR A 46 2.14 -16.21 -1.40
C THR A 46 0.98 -15.52 -0.70
N MET A 47 0.21 -16.29 0.07
CA MET A 47 -0.87 -15.76 0.88
C MET A 47 -0.33 -15.34 2.25
N TYR A 48 -0.70 -14.14 2.66
CA TYR A 48 -0.48 -13.61 4.00
C TYR A 48 -1.84 -13.36 4.62
N ILE A 49 -2.11 -14.05 5.72
CA ILE A 49 -3.29 -13.79 6.55
C ILE A 49 -2.84 -12.73 7.56
N SER A 50 -3.33 -11.50 7.42
CA SER A 50 -3.17 -10.49 8.46
C SER A 50 -4.36 -10.61 9.40
N GLY A 51 -4.15 -11.22 10.57
CA GLY A 51 -5.16 -11.41 11.60
C GLY A 51 -4.59 -12.20 12.78
N ASP A 52 -4.88 -11.75 13.99
CA ASP A 52 -4.57 -12.49 15.22
C ASP A 52 -5.40 -13.79 15.24
N PRO A 53 -4.78 -14.98 15.37
CA PRO A 53 -5.51 -16.25 15.42
C PRO A 53 -6.39 -16.42 16.68
N ARG A 54 -6.40 -15.46 17.63
CA ARG A 54 -7.14 -15.54 18.90
C ARG A 54 -8.16 -14.41 19.13
N GLY A 55 -8.57 -13.68 18.10
CA GLY A 55 -9.53 -12.58 18.22
C GLY A 55 -10.99 -13.00 18.02
N SER A 56 -11.69 -13.24 19.14
CA SER A 56 -13.14 -13.25 19.37
C SER A 56 -14.08 -12.92 18.19
N SER A 57 -15.03 -13.83 17.97
CA SER A 57 -16.32 -13.55 17.35
C SER A 57 -16.97 -12.32 17.99
N THR A 58 -17.01 -11.19 17.28
CA THR A 58 -18.10 -10.21 17.16
C THR A 58 -17.53 -8.92 16.58
N GLY A 59 -18.01 -8.50 15.41
CA GLY A 59 -17.73 -7.17 14.84
C GLY A 59 -16.92 -7.20 13.54
N ALA A 60 -17.47 -6.57 12.51
CA ALA A 60 -16.91 -6.42 11.17
C ALA A 60 -15.45 -5.95 11.15
N GLY A 61 -14.52 -6.90 11.04
CA GLY A 61 -13.07 -6.66 10.97
C GLY A 61 -12.37 -7.83 10.31
N GLY A 62 -12.83 -8.21 9.11
CA GLY A 62 -12.36 -9.40 8.41
C GLY A 62 -10.85 -9.42 8.22
N SER A 63 -10.21 -10.52 8.62
CA SER A 63 -8.79 -10.77 8.36
C SER A 63 -8.48 -10.53 6.88
N LEU A 64 -7.64 -9.52 6.60
CA LEU A 64 -7.27 -9.17 5.24
C LEU A 64 -6.34 -10.25 4.69
N ARG A 65 -6.88 -11.11 3.83
CA ARG A 65 -6.09 -12.09 3.08
C ARG A 65 -5.35 -11.37 1.95
N VAL A 66 -4.09 -11.04 2.19
CA VAL A 66 -3.24 -10.39 1.19
C VAL A 66 -2.53 -11.46 0.38
N THR A 67 -2.73 -11.44 -0.94
CA THR A 67 -2.00 -12.34 -1.85
C THR A 67 -0.91 -11.57 -2.57
N ARG A 68 0.35 -12.01 -2.41
CA ARG A 68 1.48 -11.51 -3.20
C ARG A 68 1.77 -12.45 -4.35
N LEU A 69 1.91 -11.88 -5.54
CA LEU A 69 2.33 -12.60 -6.74
C LEU A 69 3.76 -12.19 -7.10
N ARG A 70 4.64 -13.17 -7.29
CA ARG A 70 5.99 -12.95 -7.81
C ARG A 70 6.14 -13.68 -9.14
N ILE A 71 6.27 -12.90 -10.22
CA ILE A 71 6.55 -13.42 -11.57
C ILE A 71 7.90 -14.14 -11.53
N LEU A 72 7.92 -15.37 -12.05
CA LEU A 72 9.11 -16.21 -12.16
C LEU A 72 9.89 -15.87 -13.43
N LYS A 73 11.20 -16.09 -13.40
CA LYS A 73 12.06 -16.10 -14.58
C LYS A 73 11.91 -17.44 -15.31
N GLN A 74 12.22 -17.48 -16.60
CA GLN A 74 12.16 -18.71 -17.38
C GLN A 74 13.03 -19.86 -16.80
N LYS A 75 14.15 -19.52 -16.16
CA LYS A 75 15.08 -20.48 -15.55
C LYS A 75 14.63 -20.98 -14.17
N ASP A 76 13.60 -20.38 -13.56
CA ASP A 76 13.14 -20.78 -12.24
C ASP A 76 12.39 -22.11 -12.32
N ILE A 77 12.58 -22.97 -11.33
CA ILE A 77 11.90 -24.27 -11.22
C ILE A 77 10.66 -24.13 -10.34
N LEU A 78 9.55 -24.76 -10.74
CA LEU A 78 8.35 -24.84 -9.92
C LEU A 78 8.58 -25.89 -8.83
N ILE A 79 8.55 -25.42 -7.59
CA ILE A 79 8.78 -26.20 -6.38
C ILE A 79 7.47 -26.86 -5.97
N VAL A 80 7.56 -28.15 -5.71
CA VAL A 80 6.47 -28.97 -5.21
C VAL A 80 5.95 -28.42 -3.87
N GLY A 81 4.63 -28.39 -3.69
CA GLY A 81 3.99 -27.85 -2.48
C GLY A 81 3.78 -26.33 -2.50
N GLN A 82 4.19 -25.65 -3.57
CA GLN A 82 3.87 -24.23 -3.80
C GLN A 82 2.70 -24.07 -4.78
N VAL A 83 1.98 -22.96 -4.62
CA VAL A 83 0.90 -22.56 -5.52
C VAL A 83 1.42 -21.55 -6.52
N TYR A 84 1.17 -21.84 -7.79
CA TYR A 84 1.50 -21.01 -8.93
C TYR A 84 0.23 -20.57 -9.65
N ARG A 85 0.31 -19.46 -10.36
CA ARG A 85 -0.76 -18.92 -11.18
C ARG A 85 -0.22 -18.45 -12.51
N MET A 86 -0.95 -18.73 -13.59
CA MET A 86 -0.72 -18.09 -14.87
C MET A 86 -1.26 -16.66 -14.84
N VAL A 87 -0.41 -15.73 -15.25
CA VAL A 87 -0.71 -14.30 -15.29
C VAL A 87 -0.47 -13.82 -16.71
N THR A 88 -1.47 -13.19 -17.30
CA THR A 88 -1.38 -12.67 -18.67
C THR A 88 -0.36 -11.54 -18.76
N GLN A 89 0.26 -11.36 -19.92
CA GLN A 89 1.10 -10.19 -20.18
C GLN A 89 0.35 -8.87 -19.93
N GLN A 90 -0.95 -8.82 -20.22
CA GLN A 90 -1.77 -7.63 -20.02
C GLN A 90 -1.92 -7.30 -18.54
N GLU A 91 -2.17 -8.30 -17.68
CA GLU A 91 -2.23 -8.11 -16.22
C GLU A 91 -0.89 -7.60 -15.68
N VAL A 92 0.23 -8.18 -16.14
CA VAL A 92 1.58 -7.72 -15.74
C VAL A 92 1.80 -6.26 -16.15
N ARG A 93 1.47 -5.90 -17.40
CA ARG A 93 1.58 -4.52 -17.90
C ARG A 93 0.73 -3.57 -17.07
N LYS A 94 -0.53 -3.91 -16.80
CA LYS A 94 -1.45 -3.12 -15.96
C LYS A 94 -0.91 -2.95 -14.54
N ALA A 95 -0.41 -4.01 -13.93
CA ALA A 95 0.14 -3.96 -12.57
C ALA A 95 1.39 -3.08 -12.49
N LEU A 96 2.29 -3.16 -13.47
CA LEU A 96 3.49 -2.31 -13.53
C LEU A 96 3.12 -0.82 -13.72
N GLN A 97 2.16 -0.53 -14.60
CA GLN A 97 1.66 0.84 -14.80
C GLN A 97 1.00 1.38 -13.53
N ALA A 98 0.13 0.61 -12.88
CA ALA A 98 -0.51 0.99 -11.62
C ALA A 98 0.51 1.26 -10.52
N ARG A 99 1.55 0.43 -10.39
CA ARG A 99 2.66 0.64 -9.44
C ARG A 99 3.42 1.93 -9.74
N LYS A 100 3.68 2.24 -11.02
CA LYS A 100 4.33 3.49 -11.42
C LYS A 100 3.47 4.71 -11.08
N GLN A 101 2.19 4.70 -11.45
CA GLN A 101 1.25 5.78 -11.15
C GLN A 101 1.08 6.00 -9.64
N GLY A 102 0.98 4.92 -8.86
CA GLY A 102 0.92 4.99 -7.41
C GLY A 102 2.16 5.65 -6.78
N ARG A 103 3.37 5.37 -7.30
CA ARG A 103 4.59 6.06 -6.88
C ARG A 103 4.57 7.55 -7.20
N MET A 104 4.14 7.92 -8.40
CA MET A 104 4.04 9.34 -8.80
C MET A 104 3.03 10.10 -7.94
N ARG A 105 1.84 9.54 -7.72
CA ARG A 105 0.81 10.14 -6.85
C ARG A 105 1.30 10.32 -5.41
N LYS A 106 2.00 9.33 -4.86
CA LYS A 106 2.62 9.44 -3.52
C LYS A 106 3.68 10.54 -3.48
N ALA A 107 4.56 10.62 -4.47
CA ALA A 107 5.58 11.67 -4.53
C ALA A 107 4.96 13.08 -4.65
N GLN A 108 3.91 13.24 -5.47
CA GLN A 108 3.16 14.49 -5.59
C GLN A 108 2.48 14.87 -4.27
N ALA A 109 1.82 13.92 -3.60
CA ALA A 109 1.18 14.16 -2.32
C ALA A 109 2.20 14.58 -1.24
N GLU A 110 3.36 13.95 -1.19
CA GLU A 110 4.45 14.32 -0.27
C GLU A 110 5.03 15.71 -0.58
N MET A 111 5.17 16.07 -1.85
CA MET A 111 5.58 17.42 -2.26
C MET A 111 4.57 18.48 -1.78
N MET A 112 3.28 18.24 -2.02
CA MET A 112 2.20 19.16 -1.60
C MET A 112 2.15 19.31 -0.07
N LYS A 113 2.29 18.21 0.68
CA LYS A 113 2.38 18.24 2.15
C LYS A 113 3.58 19.07 2.62
N ARG A 114 4.76 18.91 1.99
CA ARG A 114 5.96 19.70 2.32
C ARG A 114 5.76 21.18 2.05
N GLN A 115 5.16 21.55 0.91
CA GLN A 115 4.84 22.95 0.60
C GLN A 115 3.83 23.54 1.60
N HIS A 116 2.77 22.80 1.93
CA HIS A 116 1.78 23.25 2.91
C HIS A 116 2.41 23.46 4.30
N LYS A 117 3.25 22.53 4.76
CA LYS A 117 3.98 22.65 6.02
C LYS A 117 4.94 23.85 6.02
N GLN A 118 5.65 24.11 4.92
CA GLN A 118 6.50 25.30 4.80
C GLN A 118 5.68 26.60 4.85
N ARG A 119 4.51 26.63 4.19
CA ARG A 119 3.62 27.80 4.21
C ARG A 119 3.11 28.10 5.62
N LEU A 120 2.69 27.08 6.36
CA LEU A 120 2.27 27.21 7.76
C LEU A 120 3.42 27.74 8.64
N GLN A 121 4.61 27.16 8.53
CA GLN A 121 5.78 27.62 9.29
C GLN A 121 6.15 29.09 8.97
N ARG A 122 6.06 29.51 7.70
CA ARG A 122 6.31 30.90 7.32
C ARG A 122 5.26 31.84 7.92
N SER A 123 3.98 31.44 7.91
CA SER A 123 2.90 32.20 8.52
C SER A 123 3.07 32.32 10.04
N GLU A 124 3.46 31.25 10.74
CA GLU A 124 3.74 31.27 12.17
C GLU A 124 4.94 32.16 12.51
N ARG A 125 6.03 32.08 11.74
CA ARG A 125 7.19 32.98 11.92
C ARG A 125 6.80 34.45 11.74
N GLY A 126 5.95 34.75 10.75
CA GLY A 126 5.39 36.08 10.54
C GLY A 126 4.55 36.56 11.73
N ARG A 127 3.65 35.72 12.25
CA ARG A 127 2.85 36.02 13.45
C ARG A 127 3.72 36.27 14.69
N ARG A 128 4.73 35.42 14.94
CA ARG A 128 5.65 35.59 16.06
C ARG A 128 6.40 36.93 15.98
N ARG A 129 6.95 37.27 14.81
CA ARG A 129 7.62 38.55 14.56
C ARG A 129 6.68 39.75 14.76
N SER A 130 5.47 39.68 14.22
CA SER A 130 4.46 40.72 14.41
C SER A 130 4.05 40.88 15.87
N SER A 131 3.93 39.79 16.65
CA SER A 131 3.65 39.89 18.09
C SER A 131 4.79 40.52 18.89
N HIS A 132 6.05 40.34 18.47
CA HIS A 132 7.21 40.94 19.15
C HIS A 132 7.44 42.41 18.77
N GLN A 133 6.84 42.87 17.66
CA GLN A 133 6.94 44.26 17.20
C GLN A 133 5.71 45.10 17.61
N TRP A 134 4.70 44.49 18.26
CA TRP A 134 3.56 45.21 18.78
C TRP A 134 3.97 46.05 19.99
N HIS A 135 4.25 47.33 19.74
CA HIS A 135 4.25 48.36 20.77
C HIS A 135 2.87 49.01 20.79
N PRO A 136 2.12 48.95 21.90
CA PRO A 136 0.95 49.78 22.05
C PRO A 136 1.45 51.23 22.09
N SER A 137 1.12 52.02 21.07
CA SER A 137 1.37 53.46 21.13
C SER A 137 0.47 54.03 22.22
N LEU A 138 1.06 54.41 23.36
CA LEU A 138 0.39 55.11 24.46
C LEU A 138 0.08 56.58 24.12
N GLN A 139 -0.35 56.86 22.90
CA GLN A 139 -0.71 58.20 22.43
C GLN A 139 -2.23 58.28 22.21
N SER A 140 -3.04 58.02 23.24
CA SER A 140 -4.49 58.26 23.17
C SER A 140 -5.19 58.24 24.54
N ILE A 141 -4.57 58.81 25.59
CA ILE A 141 -5.27 59.00 26.88
C ILE A 141 -4.90 60.36 27.51
N SER A 142 -4.78 61.40 26.69
CA SER A 142 -4.51 62.78 27.15
C SER A 142 -5.62 63.71 26.71
N GLU A 143 -6.86 63.39 27.10
CA GLU A 143 -7.96 64.36 27.09
C GLU A 143 -9.07 63.74 27.92
N LEU A 144 -9.19 64.19 29.18
CA LEU A 144 -10.40 64.19 30.03
C LEU A 144 -9.99 64.66 31.44
N GLU A 145 -9.39 65.85 31.53
CA GLU A 145 -9.49 66.69 32.73
C GLU A 145 -10.12 68.00 32.26
N ALA A 146 -11.45 68.04 32.29
CA ALA A 146 -12.21 69.26 32.20
C ALA A 146 -13.14 69.29 33.41
N ASP A 147 -12.75 70.17 34.35
CA ASP A 147 -13.51 70.83 35.39
C ASP A 147 -14.98 70.45 35.59
N GLY A 148 -15.29 70.03 36.81
CA GLY A 148 -16.64 69.89 37.33
C GLY A 148 -16.73 70.36 38.77
N SER A 149 -16.44 71.64 39.01
CA SER A 149 -16.78 72.33 40.26
C SER A 149 -18.31 72.37 40.41
N PHE A 150 -18.85 71.68 41.41
CA PHE A 150 -20.25 71.81 41.82
C PHE A 150 -20.31 72.29 43.25
N LYS A 151 -21.03 73.40 43.44
CA LYS A 151 -21.42 73.99 44.73
C LYS A 151 -22.43 73.13 45.46
#